data_AF-A0A449I0I7-F1
#
_entry.id   AF-A0A449I0I7-F1
#
_cell.length_a   1.000
_cell.length_b   1.000
_cell.length_c   1.000
_cell.angle_alpha   90.00
_cell.angle_beta   90.00
_cell.angle_gamma   90.00
#
_symmetry.space_group_name_H-M   'P 1'
#
loop_
_entity.id
_entity.type
_entity.pdbx_description
1 polymer ?
#
loop_
_entity_poly.entity_id
_entity_poly.type
_entity_poly.pdbx_seq_one_letter_code
_entity_poly.pdbx_strand_id
1 'polypeptide(L)'
;MKGRSFFLLFLLLACSCSNNEGWEWGRETPVVDTGSRNRSLEEALSIARDAIAVFAGNKTRSVEREIDLANIEYVIAAPVTRGAGRGRVDTLLYVVNYAGGKGFAVVSGNKDTEGLLAVTEKGTYRAEQDMQEENGGFSMFMELAKNYVASKKPSLRSGDDRLQLMEMKREIDTTDVFRIDPKVVVQWGQQGYEGDYAPNGVAGCANTAMGQMMSYFEHPASINLTYADAGMPVQVLDWQAIKQHRINHFYQDCSASTEAHQAIGRLLRQLGELNQSYYEENGGTNTSALNVRNTFQSMGYSVSALTGYTNGNFSSDLSNDRLVYMRGSCDYQIGGNVGHAWVVDGCYEYKVHYTEWVRPIGGSVWELIWESDTEHEYMHINWGFDGQCNGFFSAGVFNTDQAYQYDNTSFWFTNNEGLNFQYRLFCMMVSR
;
A
#
# COMPACT_ATOMS: atom_id res chain seq x y z
N MET A 1 -34.91 70.34 -1.09
CA MET A 1 -35.64 69.05 -1.02
C MET A 1 -35.10 68.13 -2.11
N LYS A 2 -34.79 66.87 -1.74
CA LYS A 2 -34.37 65.74 -2.61
C LYS A 2 -32.93 65.87 -3.16
N GLY A 3 -32.03 64.90 -3.04
CA GLY A 3 -32.02 63.61 -2.37
C GLY A 3 -30.57 63.10 -2.43
N ARG A 4 -30.01 62.68 -1.29
CA ARG A 4 -28.68 62.05 -1.23
C ARG A 4 -28.84 60.59 -1.67
N SER A 5 -28.31 60.22 -2.84
CA SER A 5 -28.17 58.81 -3.21
C SER A 5 -26.99 58.20 -2.45
N PHE A 6 -27.31 57.42 -1.42
CA PHE A 6 -26.40 56.43 -0.85
C PHE A 6 -26.34 55.25 -1.83
N PHE A 7 -25.16 54.98 -2.39
CA PHE A 7 -24.88 53.73 -3.10
C PHE A 7 -24.66 52.65 -2.03
N LEU A 8 -25.70 51.89 -1.70
CA LEU A 8 -25.60 50.68 -0.89
C LEU A 8 -25.01 49.58 -1.78
N LEU A 9 -23.72 49.31 -1.61
CA LEU A 9 -23.07 48.11 -2.13
C LEU A 9 -23.62 46.91 -1.34
N PHE A 10 -24.53 46.15 -1.96
CA PHE A 10 -24.89 44.82 -1.48
C PHE A 10 -23.68 43.90 -1.71
N LEU A 11 -22.90 43.62 -0.65
CA LEU A 11 -22.00 42.47 -0.63
C LEU A 11 -22.87 41.21 -0.60
N LEU A 12 -23.05 40.60 -1.77
CA LEU A 12 -23.47 39.21 -1.87
C LEU A 12 -22.32 38.35 -1.33
N LEU A 13 -22.42 38.00 -0.05
CA LEU A 13 -21.72 36.86 0.53
C LEU A 13 -22.20 35.60 -0.19
N ALA A 14 -21.50 35.24 -1.26
CA ALA A 14 -21.59 33.91 -1.83
C ALA A 14 -21.01 32.95 -0.78
N CYS A 15 -21.90 32.33 0.00
CA CYS A 15 -21.62 31.06 0.63
C CYS A 15 -21.30 30.08 -0.50
N SER A 16 -20.01 29.94 -0.81
CA SER A 16 -19.50 28.83 -1.58
C SER A 16 -19.62 27.60 -0.69
N CYS A 17 -20.79 26.96 -0.73
CA CYS A 17 -20.87 25.54 -0.41
C CYS A 17 -19.87 24.86 -1.35
N SER A 18 -18.72 24.43 -0.82
CA SER A 18 -17.87 23.49 -1.56
C SER A 18 -18.72 22.23 -1.70
N ASN A 19 -19.26 22.01 -2.90
CA ASN A 19 -19.76 20.70 -3.28
C ASN A 19 -18.56 19.76 -3.19
N ASN A 20 -18.49 19.03 -2.08
CA ASN A 20 -17.63 17.88 -1.94
C ASN A 20 -18.34 16.74 -2.68
N GLU A 21 -18.36 16.84 -4.01
CA GLU A 21 -18.75 15.72 -4.87
C GLU A 21 -17.59 14.74 -4.85
N GLY A 22 -17.57 13.91 -3.80
CA GLY A 22 -16.74 12.72 -3.75
C GLY A 22 -17.09 11.86 -4.96
N TRP A 23 -16.09 11.55 -5.76
CA TRP A 23 -16.26 10.70 -6.94
C TRP A 23 -16.63 9.28 -6.50
N GLU A 24 -17.88 8.91 -6.78
CA GLU A 24 -18.44 7.58 -6.54
C GLU A 24 -17.79 6.56 -7.48
N TRP A 25 -17.53 5.33 -7.00
CA TRP A 25 -17.36 4.19 -7.90
C TRP A 25 -18.58 4.18 -8.82
N GLY A 26 -18.37 4.39 -10.12
CA GLY A 26 -19.49 4.48 -11.05
C GLY A 26 -20.41 3.30 -10.85
N ARG A 27 -21.73 3.54 -10.75
CA ARG A 27 -22.74 2.49 -10.61
C ARG A 27 -22.40 1.36 -11.56
N GLU A 28 -21.95 0.22 -11.03
CA GLU A 28 -21.69 -0.92 -11.86
C GLU A 28 -23.00 -1.31 -12.53
N THR A 29 -22.98 -1.46 -13.85
CA THR A 29 -24.10 -2.05 -14.57
C THR A 29 -24.44 -3.40 -13.94
N PRO A 30 -25.73 -3.75 -13.75
CA PRO A 30 -26.11 -4.98 -13.08
C PRO A 30 -25.41 -6.18 -13.72
N VAL A 31 -24.48 -6.78 -13.00
CA VAL A 31 -23.74 -7.96 -13.46
C VAL A 31 -24.67 -9.15 -13.29
N VAL A 32 -24.98 -9.83 -14.39
CA VAL A 32 -25.61 -11.15 -14.35
C VAL A 32 -24.57 -12.10 -13.73
N ASP A 33 -24.79 -12.52 -12.49
CA ASP A 33 -23.92 -13.49 -11.81
C ASP A 33 -23.96 -14.81 -12.58
N THR A 34 -22.86 -15.13 -13.26
CA THR A 34 -22.67 -16.41 -13.97
C THR A 34 -22.39 -17.58 -13.02
N GLY A 35 -22.33 -17.33 -11.70
CA GLY A 35 -21.97 -18.31 -10.67
C GLY A 35 -20.48 -18.63 -10.62
N SER A 36 -19.64 -17.97 -11.42
CA SER A 36 -18.18 -18.18 -11.44
C SER A 36 -17.49 -17.35 -10.37
N ARG A 37 -16.77 -18.03 -9.46
CA ARG A 37 -15.94 -17.41 -8.42
C ARG A 37 -14.72 -16.68 -8.97
N ASN A 38 -14.23 -17.12 -10.13
CA ASN A 38 -13.08 -16.52 -10.79
C ASN A 38 -13.50 -15.27 -11.56
N ARG A 39 -12.77 -14.18 -11.33
CA ARG A 39 -12.84 -12.93 -12.07
C ARG A 39 -12.34 -13.14 -13.51
N SER A 40 -13.02 -12.54 -14.47
CA SER A 40 -12.60 -12.53 -15.88
C SER A 40 -11.51 -11.49 -16.13
N LEU A 41 -10.82 -11.60 -17.27
CA LEU A 41 -9.84 -10.60 -17.68
C LEU A 41 -10.52 -9.25 -17.92
N GLU A 42 -11.70 -9.22 -18.53
CA GLU A 42 -12.45 -8.00 -18.82
C GLU A 42 -12.83 -7.24 -17.54
N GLU A 43 -13.26 -7.97 -16.50
CA GLU A 43 -13.51 -7.40 -15.17
C GLU A 43 -12.21 -6.86 -14.56
N ALA A 44 -11.11 -7.61 -14.65
CA ALA A 44 -9.83 -7.16 -14.12
C ALA A 44 -9.30 -5.89 -14.82
N LEU A 45 -9.45 -5.80 -16.14
CA LEU A 45 -9.12 -4.62 -16.92
C LEU A 45 -10.02 -3.43 -16.59
N SER A 46 -11.29 -3.66 -16.22
CA SER A 46 -12.17 -2.58 -15.76
C SER A 46 -11.68 -2.03 -14.44
N ILE A 47 -11.45 -2.90 -13.45
CA ILE A 47 -10.94 -2.51 -12.13
C ILE A 47 -9.62 -1.75 -12.25
N ALA A 48 -8.69 -2.22 -13.10
CA ALA A 48 -7.42 -1.54 -13.31
C ALA A 48 -7.58 -0.16 -13.98
N ARG A 49 -8.60 0.05 -14.83
CA ARG A 49 -8.92 1.37 -15.38
C ARG A 49 -9.47 2.31 -14.30
N ASP A 50 -10.39 1.80 -13.49
CA ASP A 50 -11.06 2.58 -12.45
C ASP A 50 -10.09 2.98 -11.33
N ALA A 51 -9.13 2.11 -10.99
CA ALA A 51 -8.06 2.39 -10.02
C ALA A 51 -7.27 3.67 -10.34
N ILE A 52 -7.04 3.97 -11.62
CA ILE A 52 -6.32 5.18 -12.04
C ILE A 52 -7.08 6.43 -11.59
N ALA A 53 -8.41 6.43 -11.80
CA ALA A 53 -9.27 7.55 -11.45
C ALA A 53 -9.36 7.73 -9.92
N VAL A 54 -9.53 6.62 -9.19
CA VAL A 54 -9.67 6.63 -7.73
C VAL A 54 -8.44 7.22 -7.04
N PHE A 55 -7.24 6.79 -7.46
CA PHE A 55 -6.01 7.15 -6.75
C PHE A 55 -5.32 8.43 -7.27
N ALA A 56 -5.78 9.01 -8.38
CA ALA A 56 -5.27 10.29 -8.91
C ALA A 56 -5.51 11.52 -8.00
N GLY A 57 -6.51 11.46 -7.10
CA GLY A 57 -6.84 12.54 -6.15
C GLY A 57 -7.40 13.81 -6.81
N ASN A 58 -7.44 14.93 -6.08
CA ASN A 58 -7.92 16.24 -6.57
C ASN A 58 -7.00 16.92 -7.61
N LYS A 59 -5.97 16.22 -8.10
CA LYS A 59 -5.11 16.71 -9.18
C LYS A 59 -5.90 16.58 -10.49
N THR A 60 -6.63 17.64 -10.83
CA THR A 60 -7.39 17.87 -12.07
C THR A 60 -6.55 17.92 -13.35
N ARG A 61 -5.39 17.25 -13.38
CA ARG A 61 -4.65 16.97 -14.61
C ARG A 61 -4.62 15.47 -14.83
N SER A 62 -5.59 15.03 -15.63
CA SER A 62 -5.54 13.86 -16.51
C SER A 62 -4.13 13.28 -16.67
N VAL A 63 -3.78 12.32 -15.83
CA VAL A 63 -2.85 11.28 -16.25
C VAL A 63 -3.74 10.08 -16.50
N GLU A 64 -4.43 10.10 -17.64
CA GLU A 64 -4.95 8.85 -18.20
C GLU A 64 -3.73 7.93 -18.35
N ARG A 65 -3.68 6.89 -17.52
CA ARG A 65 -2.70 5.83 -17.67
C ARG A 65 -3.32 4.82 -18.60
N GLU A 66 -2.79 4.73 -19.81
CA GLU A 66 -3.23 3.71 -20.75
C GLU A 66 -2.77 2.34 -20.26
N ILE A 67 -3.63 1.32 -20.34
CA ILE A 67 -3.23 -0.05 -20.02
C ILE A 67 -2.36 -0.60 -21.15
N ASP A 68 -1.23 -1.20 -20.80
CA ASP A 68 -0.43 -1.98 -21.73
C ASP A 68 -1.03 -3.38 -21.89
N LEU A 69 -1.95 -3.54 -22.85
CA LEU A 69 -2.62 -4.82 -23.12
C LEU A 69 -1.66 -5.93 -23.56
N ALA A 70 -0.46 -5.58 -24.03
CA ALA A 70 0.55 -6.55 -24.41
C ALA A 70 1.34 -7.10 -23.20
N ASN A 71 1.20 -6.45 -22.03
CA ASN A 71 1.99 -6.74 -20.84
C ASN A 71 1.10 -6.96 -19.61
N ILE A 72 0.22 -7.95 -19.72
CA ILE A 72 -0.64 -8.41 -18.63
C ILE A 72 -0.03 -9.70 -18.09
N GLU A 73 0.28 -9.70 -16.80
CA GLU A 73 0.87 -10.84 -16.10
C GLU A 73 -0.19 -11.61 -15.32
N TYR A 74 -0.06 -12.93 -15.31
CA TYR A 74 -0.98 -13.84 -14.65
C TYR A 74 -0.24 -14.59 -13.55
N VAL A 75 -0.56 -14.28 -12.30
CA VAL A 75 -0.04 -15.02 -11.14
C VAL A 75 -0.98 -16.17 -10.87
N ILE A 76 -0.49 -17.40 -11.05
CA ILE A 76 -1.28 -18.63 -10.98
C ILE A 76 -0.96 -19.37 -9.68
N ALA A 77 -1.95 -20.04 -9.07
CA ALA A 77 -1.69 -20.95 -7.96
C ALA A 77 -0.73 -22.09 -8.38
N ALA A 78 0.19 -22.50 -7.50
CA ALA A 78 1.02 -23.67 -7.76
C ALA A 78 0.12 -24.89 -8.07
N PRO A 79 0.44 -25.71 -9.09
CA PRO A 79 -0.40 -26.83 -9.46
C PRO A 79 -0.48 -27.83 -8.30
N VAL A 80 -1.64 -27.92 -7.66
CA VAL A 80 -1.94 -28.97 -6.70
C VAL A 80 -1.92 -30.29 -7.47
N THR A 81 -0.88 -31.10 -7.23
CA THR A 81 -0.76 -32.43 -7.80
C THR A 81 -1.83 -33.33 -7.19
N ARG A 82 -3.00 -33.45 -7.84
CA ARG A 82 -3.83 -34.66 -7.89
C ARG A 82 -5.06 -34.45 -8.80
N GLY A 83 -4.95 -35.00 -10.02
CA GLY A 83 -6.05 -35.65 -10.73
C GLY A 83 -7.40 -34.91 -10.80
N ALA A 84 -7.45 -33.76 -11.45
CA ALA A 84 -8.68 -33.25 -12.05
C ALA A 84 -8.32 -32.61 -13.41
N GLY A 85 -9.18 -32.78 -14.41
CA GLY A 85 -8.88 -32.60 -15.82
C GLY A 85 -8.32 -31.23 -16.21
N ARG A 86 -7.58 -31.23 -17.33
CA ARG A 86 -7.19 -30.03 -18.08
C ARG A 86 -8.42 -29.16 -18.36
N GLY A 87 -8.59 -28.09 -17.60
CA GLY A 87 -9.62 -27.09 -17.81
C GLY A 87 -9.61 -26.02 -16.72
N ARG A 88 -9.19 -24.80 -17.13
CA ARG A 88 -9.07 -23.56 -16.35
C ARG A 88 -7.84 -23.44 -15.43
N VAL A 89 -7.00 -22.48 -15.77
CA VAL A 89 -5.90 -21.97 -14.97
C VAL A 89 -6.54 -21.16 -13.84
N ASP A 90 -6.37 -21.55 -12.58
CA ASP A 90 -6.84 -20.77 -11.42
C ASP A 90 -5.88 -19.59 -11.18
N THR A 91 -6.06 -18.54 -11.99
CA THR A 91 -5.37 -17.25 -11.81
C THR A 91 -5.71 -16.67 -10.45
N LEU A 92 -4.70 -16.52 -9.59
CA LEU A 92 -4.83 -15.87 -8.28
C LEU A 92 -4.83 -14.36 -8.42
N LEU A 93 -3.93 -13.81 -9.24
CA LEU A 93 -3.81 -12.36 -9.43
C LEU A 93 -3.64 -12.04 -10.93
N TYR A 94 -4.24 -10.94 -11.34
CA TYR A 94 -3.90 -10.25 -12.58
C TYR A 94 -3.00 -9.07 -12.22
N VAL A 95 -1.85 -8.94 -12.86
CA VAL A 95 -1.05 -7.71 -12.77
C VAL A 95 -1.13 -6.98 -14.10
N VAL A 96 -1.77 -5.81 -14.07
CA VAL A 96 -2.10 -5.02 -15.25
C VAL A 96 -1.15 -3.83 -15.31
N ASN A 97 -0.18 -3.89 -16.22
CA ASN A 97 0.78 -2.80 -16.40
C ASN A 97 0.18 -1.60 -17.13
N TYR A 98 0.60 -0.41 -16.74
CA TYR A 98 0.29 0.81 -17.47
C TYR A 98 1.44 1.20 -18.41
N ALA A 99 1.08 1.70 -19.59
CA ALA A 99 2.00 2.09 -20.63
C ALA A 99 2.99 3.17 -20.16
N GLY A 100 4.22 3.09 -20.67
CA GLY A 100 5.28 4.06 -20.37
C GLY A 100 5.84 3.99 -18.96
N GLY A 101 5.74 2.83 -18.29
CA GLY A 101 6.31 2.64 -16.95
C GLY A 101 5.60 3.42 -15.85
N LYS A 102 4.31 3.73 -16.04
CA LYS A 102 3.48 4.52 -15.13
C LYS A 102 2.83 3.68 -14.02
N GLY A 103 3.52 2.61 -13.61
CA GLY A 103 3.05 1.68 -12.59
C GLY A 103 2.15 0.59 -13.16
N PHE A 104 1.47 -0.09 -12.26
CA PHE A 104 0.60 -1.22 -12.55
C PHE A 104 -0.46 -1.40 -11.45
N ALA A 105 -1.52 -2.13 -11.75
CA ALA A 105 -2.51 -2.57 -10.78
C ALA A 105 -2.39 -4.07 -10.50
N VAL A 106 -2.51 -4.46 -9.23
CA VAL A 106 -2.65 -5.85 -8.80
C VAL A 106 -4.12 -6.09 -8.48
N VAL A 107 -4.74 -6.96 -9.26
CA VAL A 107 -6.18 -7.25 -9.19
C VAL A 107 -6.36 -8.71 -8.79
N SER A 108 -7.26 -8.96 -7.83
CA SER A 108 -7.56 -10.31 -7.40
C SER A 108 -8.22 -11.13 -8.51
N GLY A 109 -7.94 -12.43 -8.58
CA GLY A 109 -8.65 -13.39 -9.41
C GLY A 109 -9.92 -13.94 -8.75
N ASN A 110 -10.12 -13.71 -7.45
CA ASN A 110 -11.27 -14.22 -6.69
C ASN A 110 -12.31 -13.11 -6.45
N LYS A 111 -13.57 -13.36 -6.80
CA LYS A 111 -14.67 -12.39 -6.60
C LYS A 111 -15.10 -12.23 -5.14
N ASP A 112 -14.68 -13.12 -4.24
CA ASP A 112 -14.94 -13.04 -2.80
C ASP A 112 -13.90 -12.19 -2.03
N THR A 113 -13.07 -11.45 -2.75
CA THR A 113 -12.13 -10.46 -2.22
C THR A 113 -12.37 -9.13 -2.89
N GLU A 114 -11.85 -8.05 -2.29
CA GLU A 114 -11.78 -6.78 -2.99
C GLU A 114 -11.10 -6.93 -4.36
N GLY A 115 -11.64 -6.25 -5.36
CA GLY A 115 -11.19 -6.39 -6.74
C GLY A 115 -9.75 -5.92 -6.91
N LEU A 116 -9.45 -4.73 -6.42
CA LEU A 116 -8.12 -4.13 -6.46
C LEU A 116 -7.38 -4.46 -5.15
N LEU A 117 -6.16 -4.98 -5.25
CA LEU A 117 -5.29 -5.22 -4.09
C LEU A 117 -4.17 -4.19 -3.99
N ALA A 118 -3.67 -3.68 -5.11
CA ALA A 118 -2.72 -2.59 -5.12
C ALA A 118 -2.76 -1.80 -6.43
N VAL A 119 -2.31 -0.55 -6.37
CA VAL A 119 -1.96 0.26 -7.54
C VAL A 119 -0.66 1.03 -7.27
N THR A 120 0.32 0.86 -8.14
CA THR A 120 1.63 1.52 -8.01
C THR A 120 1.71 2.80 -8.84
N GLU A 121 2.56 3.73 -8.43
CA GLU A 121 2.70 5.03 -9.08
C GLU A 121 3.62 5.02 -10.30
N LYS A 122 4.60 4.10 -10.30
CA LYS A 122 5.61 3.96 -11.35
C LYS A 122 6.17 2.54 -11.40
N GLY A 123 6.86 2.24 -12.50
CA GLY A 123 7.45 0.94 -12.77
C GLY A 123 6.57 0.07 -13.67
N THR A 124 7.00 -1.16 -13.85
CA THR A 124 6.33 -2.20 -14.63
C THR A 124 6.63 -3.51 -13.93
N TYR A 125 5.62 -4.34 -13.75
CA TYR A 125 5.76 -5.67 -13.17
C TYR A 125 6.00 -6.72 -14.24
N ARG A 126 6.97 -7.60 -14.02
CA ARG A 126 7.31 -8.75 -14.86
C ARG A 126 7.61 -9.95 -13.97
N ALA A 127 6.76 -10.97 -14.04
CA ALA A 127 6.80 -12.10 -13.10
C ALA A 127 8.16 -12.83 -13.07
N GLU A 128 8.86 -12.94 -14.21
CA GLU A 128 10.16 -13.63 -14.30
C GLU A 128 11.37 -12.76 -13.91
N GLN A 129 11.26 -11.43 -14.03
CA GLN A 129 12.37 -10.48 -13.80
C GLN A 129 12.34 -9.86 -12.41
N ASP A 130 11.14 -9.60 -11.87
CA ASP A 130 10.98 -8.99 -10.55
C ASP A 130 11.27 -9.95 -9.39
N MET A 131 11.49 -11.23 -9.69
CA MET A 131 12.10 -12.20 -8.76
C MET A 131 13.61 -11.98 -8.57
N GLN A 132 14.25 -11.08 -9.32
CA GLN A 132 15.70 -10.88 -9.31
C GLN A 132 16.15 -9.46 -8.94
N GLU A 133 15.27 -8.46 -8.97
CA GLU A 133 15.58 -7.04 -8.69
C GLU A 133 14.78 -6.53 -7.48
N GLU A 134 14.96 -7.17 -6.32
CA GLU A 134 13.94 -7.20 -5.26
C GLU A 134 13.87 -5.93 -4.38
N ASN A 135 12.88 -5.08 -4.65
CA ASN A 135 12.20 -4.38 -3.56
C ASN A 135 11.54 -5.44 -2.65
N GLY A 136 12.27 -5.90 -1.64
CA GLY A 136 11.83 -6.97 -0.74
C GLY A 136 10.51 -6.68 0.00
N GLY A 137 10.16 -5.41 0.18
CA GLY A 137 8.87 -5.00 0.73
C GLY A 137 7.70 -5.32 -0.20
N PHE A 138 7.84 -4.98 -1.47
CA PHE A 138 6.83 -5.27 -2.49
C PHE A 138 6.73 -6.78 -2.77
N SER A 139 7.85 -7.49 -2.81
CA SER A 139 7.85 -8.97 -2.95
C SER A 139 7.07 -9.63 -1.81
N MET A 140 7.28 -9.18 -0.57
CA MET A 140 6.50 -9.64 0.58
C MET A 140 5.00 -9.36 0.40
N PHE A 141 4.62 -8.17 -0.09
CA PHE A 141 3.21 -7.88 -0.39
C PHE A 141 2.62 -8.86 -1.40
N MET A 142 3.34 -9.19 -2.49
CA MET A 142 2.86 -10.13 -3.50
C MET A 142 2.63 -11.54 -2.94
N GLU A 143 3.49 -12.01 -2.01
CA GLU A 143 3.27 -13.27 -1.29
C GLU A 143 2.02 -13.21 -0.39
N LEU A 144 1.87 -12.12 0.38
CA LEU A 144 0.69 -11.92 1.23
C LEU A 144 -0.59 -11.85 0.39
N ALA A 145 -0.57 -11.18 -0.77
CA ALA A 145 -1.70 -11.06 -1.68
C ALA A 145 -2.12 -12.42 -2.27
N LYS A 146 -1.15 -13.23 -2.70
CA LYS A 146 -1.41 -14.61 -3.17
C LYS A 146 -2.11 -15.44 -2.09
N ASN A 147 -1.59 -15.41 -0.86
CA ASN A 147 -2.14 -16.17 0.27
C ASN A 147 -3.53 -15.65 0.66
N TYR A 148 -3.71 -14.33 0.71
CA TYR A 148 -4.99 -13.67 0.99
C TYR A 148 -6.08 -14.17 0.02
N VAL A 149 -5.81 -14.09 -1.30
CA VAL A 149 -6.77 -14.51 -2.32
C VAL A 149 -7.06 -16.01 -2.28
N ALA A 150 -6.01 -16.83 -2.09
CA ALA A 150 -6.15 -18.29 -2.03
C ALA A 150 -6.92 -18.78 -0.78
N SER A 151 -6.78 -18.08 0.35
CA SER A 151 -7.37 -18.47 1.64
C SER A 151 -8.89 -18.25 1.72
N LYS A 152 -9.42 -17.34 0.91
CA LYS A 152 -10.85 -16.99 0.95
C LYS A 152 -11.65 -18.19 0.50
N LYS A 153 -12.58 -18.64 1.34
CA LYS A 153 -13.54 -19.71 1.05
C LYS A 153 -14.84 -19.11 0.52
N PRO A 154 -15.64 -19.86 -0.25
CA PRO A 154 -16.96 -19.40 -0.65
C PRO A 154 -17.74 -19.05 0.62
N SER A 155 -18.38 -17.89 0.66
CA SER A 155 -19.47 -17.67 1.61
C SER A 155 -20.48 -18.79 1.38
N LEU A 156 -20.63 -19.70 2.35
CA LEU A 156 -21.59 -20.79 2.29
C LEU A 156 -22.97 -20.19 2.03
N ARG A 157 -23.41 -20.22 0.76
CA ARG A 157 -24.79 -19.97 0.41
C ARG A 157 -25.59 -21.06 1.12
N SER A 158 -26.42 -20.67 2.08
CA SER A 158 -27.38 -21.58 2.72
C SER A 158 -28.16 -22.27 1.59
N GLY A 159 -28.11 -23.60 1.58
CA GLY A 159 -28.65 -24.45 0.53
C GLY A 159 -30.18 -24.42 0.48
N ASP A 160 -30.75 -23.32 0.00
CA ASP A 160 -32.12 -23.31 -0.52
C ASP A 160 -32.05 -23.60 -2.02
N ASP A 161 -32.34 -24.85 -2.39
CA ASP A 161 -32.46 -25.32 -3.79
C ASP A 161 -33.38 -24.42 -4.64
N ARG A 162 -34.25 -23.61 -4.01
CA ARG A 162 -35.11 -22.63 -4.67
C ARG A 162 -34.35 -21.48 -5.32
N LEU A 163 -33.19 -21.09 -4.80
CA LEU A 163 -32.38 -19.99 -5.36
C LEU A 163 -31.72 -20.37 -6.68
N GLN A 164 -31.53 -21.67 -6.95
CA GLN A 164 -30.92 -22.15 -8.21
C GLN A 164 -31.82 -21.95 -9.44
N LEU A 165 -33.10 -21.65 -9.26
CA LEU A 165 -34.07 -21.40 -10.33
C LEU A 165 -34.53 -19.93 -10.39
N MET A 166 -33.77 -19.01 -9.78
CA MET A 166 -34.06 -17.58 -9.75
C MET A 166 -33.02 -16.79 -10.55
N GLU A 167 -33.45 -15.66 -11.11
CA GLU A 167 -32.54 -14.63 -11.57
C GLU A 167 -32.02 -13.87 -10.36
N MET A 168 -30.71 -13.61 -10.32
CA MET A 168 -30.05 -12.85 -9.26
C MET A 168 -29.43 -11.60 -9.86
N LYS A 169 -29.50 -10.49 -9.13
CA LYS A 169 -28.66 -9.31 -9.39
C LYS A 169 -28.00 -8.88 -8.09
N ARG A 170 -26.78 -8.36 -8.21
CA ARG A 170 -26.06 -7.69 -7.13
C ARG A 170 -25.92 -6.22 -7.49
N GLU A 171 -26.24 -5.34 -6.55
CA GLU A 171 -25.98 -3.90 -6.65
C GLU A 171 -24.90 -3.54 -5.62
N ILE A 172 -24.02 -2.63 -6.01
CA ILE A 172 -22.85 -2.20 -5.24
C ILE A 172 -22.89 -0.68 -5.20
N ASP A 173 -22.90 -0.10 -4.00
CA ASP A 173 -22.86 1.34 -3.79
C ASP A 173 -21.64 1.71 -2.94
N THR A 174 -20.86 2.70 -3.37
CA THR A 174 -19.67 3.17 -2.64
C THR A 174 -19.99 4.44 -1.89
N THR A 175 -19.85 4.40 -0.57
CA THR A 175 -20.17 5.50 0.34
C THR A 175 -18.99 5.81 1.26
N ASP A 176 -19.09 6.91 2.03
CA ASP A 176 -18.13 7.27 3.09
C ASP A 176 -16.66 7.28 2.64
N VAL A 177 -16.35 7.95 1.53
CA VAL A 177 -14.97 8.07 1.04
C VAL A 177 -14.16 9.02 1.92
N PHE A 178 -13.05 8.52 2.46
CA PHE A 178 -12.06 9.30 3.21
C PHE A 178 -10.67 9.13 2.61
N ARG A 179 -9.89 10.20 2.57
CA ARG A 179 -8.56 10.20 1.97
C ARG A 179 -7.59 11.11 2.70
N ILE A 180 -6.40 10.58 2.95
CA ILE A 180 -5.21 11.36 3.32
C ILE A 180 -4.19 11.16 2.21
N ASP A 181 -3.86 12.23 1.49
CA ASP A 181 -2.83 12.19 0.46
C ASP A 181 -1.45 11.86 1.03
N PRO A 182 -0.55 11.23 0.25
CA PRO A 182 0.80 10.92 0.68
C PRO A 182 1.54 12.15 1.19
N LYS A 183 2.03 12.06 2.43
CA LYS A 183 2.68 13.16 3.14
C LYS A 183 4.18 13.26 2.86
N VAL A 184 4.85 12.13 2.67
CA VAL A 184 6.29 12.06 2.45
C VAL A 184 6.57 12.27 0.96
N VAL A 185 7.29 13.34 0.64
CA VAL A 185 7.55 13.74 -0.77
C VAL A 185 8.82 13.15 -1.35
N VAL A 186 9.73 12.69 -0.50
CA VAL A 186 10.95 12.00 -0.90
C VAL A 186 10.65 10.52 -1.11
N GLN A 187 11.38 9.89 -2.00
CA GLN A 187 11.27 8.49 -2.37
C GLN A 187 12.68 7.89 -2.38
N TRP A 188 13.38 8.04 -1.26
CA TRP A 188 14.78 7.66 -1.11
C TRP A 188 14.99 6.16 -1.27
N GLY A 189 16.17 5.79 -1.78
CA GLY A 189 16.67 4.42 -1.82
C GLY A 189 17.56 4.11 -0.62
N GLN A 190 18.35 3.04 -0.73
CA GLN A 190 19.28 2.63 0.32
C GLN A 190 20.75 2.73 -0.10
N GLN A 191 21.01 2.95 -1.39
CA GLN A 191 22.34 2.99 -2.01
C GLN A 191 22.64 4.40 -2.55
N GLY A 192 23.77 4.58 -3.24
CA GLY A 192 24.20 5.89 -3.76
C GLY A 192 24.41 6.91 -2.64
N TYR A 193 24.03 8.18 -2.84
CA TYR A 193 24.10 9.23 -1.80
C TYR A 193 23.51 8.82 -0.45
N GLU A 194 22.42 8.05 -0.42
CA GLU A 194 21.82 7.51 0.81
C GLU A 194 22.77 6.54 1.53
N GLY A 195 23.51 5.73 0.76
CA GLY A 195 24.45 4.72 1.24
C GLY A 195 25.92 5.13 1.27
N ASP A 196 26.29 6.32 0.77
CA ASP A 196 27.68 6.75 0.52
C ASP A 196 28.60 6.66 1.76
N TYR A 197 28.02 6.85 2.95
CA TYR A 197 28.74 6.81 4.22
C TYR A 197 28.53 5.49 4.99
N ALA A 198 27.70 4.57 4.48
CA ALA A 198 27.53 3.23 5.05
C ALA A 198 28.76 2.36 4.75
N PRO A 199 29.28 1.58 5.71
CA PRO A 199 30.46 0.72 5.51
C PRO A 199 30.36 -0.25 4.33
N ASN A 200 29.15 -0.73 4.02
CA ASN A 200 28.86 -1.64 2.91
C ASN A 200 28.17 -0.94 1.73
N GLY A 201 28.07 0.39 1.74
CA GLY A 201 27.36 1.17 0.73
C GLY A 201 25.82 1.09 0.80
N VAL A 202 25.26 0.48 1.85
CA VAL A 202 23.80 0.30 2.01
C VAL A 202 23.33 0.85 3.36
N ALA A 203 22.52 1.90 3.33
CA ALA A 203 21.97 2.55 4.53
C ALA A 203 21.07 1.63 5.37
N GLY A 204 20.35 0.71 4.71
CA GLY A 204 19.37 -0.17 5.31
C GLY A 204 17.95 0.42 5.32
N CYS A 205 16.96 -0.43 5.14
CA CYS A 205 15.55 -0.05 4.97
C CYS A 205 14.99 0.69 6.19
N ALA A 206 15.35 0.25 7.40
CA ALA A 206 14.92 0.88 8.64
C ALA A 206 15.43 2.33 8.79
N ASN A 207 16.72 2.56 8.51
CA ASN A 207 17.33 3.88 8.58
C ASN A 207 16.77 4.79 7.48
N THR A 208 16.57 4.24 6.28
CA THR A 208 15.96 4.94 5.16
C THR A 208 14.54 5.36 5.47
N ALA A 209 13.68 4.45 5.95
CA ALA A 209 12.32 4.75 6.39
C ALA A 209 12.30 5.84 7.47
N MET A 210 13.19 5.75 8.46
CA MET A 210 13.33 6.78 9.49
C MET A 210 13.70 8.14 8.90
N GLY A 211 14.71 8.21 8.02
CA GLY A 211 15.12 9.45 7.36
C GLY A 211 14.00 10.06 6.49
N GLN A 212 13.27 9.23 5.76
CA GLN A 212 12.12 9.68 4.96
C GLN A 212 11.03 10.31 5.85
N MET A 213 10.70 9.70 6.99
CA MET A 213 9.76 10.28 7.96
C MET A 213 10.28 11.60 8.54
N MET A 214 11.58 11.66 8.90
CA MET A 214 12.20 12.89 9.41
C MET A 214 12.13 14.05 8.41
N SER A 215 12.15 13.76 7.10
CA SER A 215 11.99 14.77 6.06
C SER A 215 10.61 15.43 6.06
N TYR A 216 9.55 14.70 6.45
CA TYR A 216 8.21 15.25 6.60
C TYR A 216 8.13 16.19 7.80
N PHE A 217 8.70 15.77 8.93
CA PHE A 217 8.70 16.55 10.17
C PHE A 217 9.72 17.70 10.18
N GLU A 218 10.63 17.72 9.20
CA GLU A 218 11.76 18.65 9.10
C GLU A 218 12.54 18.75 10.43
N HIS A 219 12.88 17.58 11.01
CA HIS A 219 13.52 17.50 12.32
C HIS A 219 14.55 16.38 12.43
N PRO A 220 15.70 16.62 13.09
CA PRO A 220 16.19 17.87 13.68
C PRO A 220 16.77 18.84 12.66
N ALA A 221 17.03 20.08 13.09
CA ALA A 221 17.74 21.06 12.26
C ALA A 221 19.23 20.71 12.10
N SER A 222 19.76 19.86 12.97
CA SER A 222 21.13 19.35 12.91
C SER A 222 21.27 18.05 13.71
N ILE A 223 22.27 17.25 13.38
CA ILE A 223 22.59 16.01 14.09
C ILE A 223 24.09 15.91 14.37
N ASN A 224 24.45 15.47 15.57
CA ASN A 224 25.84 15.18 15.91
C ASN A 224 26.26 13.87 15.24
N LEU A 225 27.44 13.86 14.62
CA LEU A 225 28.00 12.68 13.98
C LEU A 225 28.95 11.99 14.96
N THR A 226 28.64 10.74 15.30
CA THR A 226 29.36 9.93 16.30
C THR A 226 29.96 8.66 15.71
N TYR A 227 29.66 8.35 14.45
CA TYR A 227 30.28 7.21 13.77
C TYR A 227 31.75 7.46 13.47
N ALA A 228 32.52 6.37 13.38
CA ALA A 228 33.95 6.42 13.04
C ALA A 228 34.17 7.10 11.69
N ASP A 229 35.22 7.92 11.59
CA ASP A 229 35.62 8.59 10.35
C ASP A 229 34.60 9.58 9.76
N ALA A 230 33.67 10.10 10.58
CA ALA A 230 32.70 11.12 10.16
C ALA A 230 33.32 12.39 9.55
N GLY A 231 34.57 12.71 9.89
CA GLY A 231 35.32 13.85 9.36
C GLY A 231 34.82 15.23 9.83
N MET A 232 33.68 15.28 10.52
CA MET A 232 33.10 16.49 11.10
C MET A 232 32.15 16.13 12.25
N PRO A 233 31.99 17.01 13.26
CA PRO A 233 31.26 16.67 14.47
C PRO A 233 29.73 16.82 14.34
N VAL A 234 29.24 17.64 13.41
CA VAL A 234 27.82 18.00 13.29
C VAL A 234 27.44 18.16 11.83
N GLN A 235 26.32 17.57 11.42
CA GLN A 235 25.66 17.82 10.13
C GLN A 235 24.47 18.75 10.34
N VAL A 236 24.43 19.89 9.65
CA VAL A 236 23.24 20.74 9.55
C VAL A 236 22.27 20.14 8.53
N LEU A 237 21.00 20.08 8.85
CA LEU A 237 19.96 19.47 8.02
C LEU A 237 19.08 20.59 7.44
N ASP A 238 19.52 21.16 6.31
CA ASP A 238 18.67 22.02 5.51
C ASP A 238 17.64 21.15 4.77
N TRP A 239 16.49 20.92 5.42
CA TRP A 239 15.43 20.06 4.88
C TRP A 239 14.87 20.55 3.55
N GLN A 240 14.87 21.87 3.29
CA GLN A 240 14.38 22.40 2.02
C GLN A 240 15.32 22.03 0.87
N ALA A 241 16.64 22.08 1.11
CA ALA A 241 17.64 21.60 0.15
C ALA A 241 17.64 20.07 0.03
N ILE A 242 17.55 19.35 1.16
CA ILE A 242 17.54 17.88 1.21
C ILE A 242 16.35 17.29 0.41
N LYS A 243 15.14 17.84 0.57
CA LYS A 243 13.94 17.35 -0.14
C LYS A 243 13.93 17.63 -1.64
N GLN A 244 14.91 18.37 -2.17
CA GLN A 244 15.12 18.46 -3.62
C GLN A 244 15.61 17.12 -4.20
N HIS A 245 16.29 16.29 -3.39
CA HIS A 245 16.60 14.91 -3.76
C HIS A 245 15.37 14.05 -3.54
N ARG A 246 14.61 13.84 -4.62
CA ARG A 246 13.33 13.12 -4.56
C ARG A 246 13.44 11.62 -4.79
N ILE A 247 14.13 11.16 -5.85
CA ILE A 247 13.92 9.79 -6.36
C ILE A 247 15.20 9.04 -6.78
N ASN A 248 16.34 9.67 -7.12
CA ASN A 248 17.39 8.89 -7.80
C ASN A 248 18.84 9.36 -7.73
N HIS A 249 19.72 8.37 -7.80
CA HIS A 249 21.17 8.37 -8.08
C HIS A 249 21.55 8.34 -9.57
N PHE A 250 20.62 7.94 -10.44
CA PHE A 250 20.87 7.60 -11.85
C PHE A 250 20.17 8.49 -12.88
N TYR A 251 19.41 9.51 -12.45
CA TYR A 251 18.82 10.51 -13.34
C TYR A 251 19.55 11.85 -13.24
N GLN A 252 19.85 12.44 -14.39
CA GLN A 252 20.57 13.72 -14.53
C GLN A 252 19.78 14.95 -14.01
N ASP A 253 18.53 14.78 -13.60
CA ASP A 253 17.60 15.86 -13.23
C ASP A 253 17.35 15.95 -11.71
N CYS A 254 18.34 15.61 -10.87
CA CYS A 254 18.28 15.94 -9.44
C CYS A 254 18.61 17.42 -9.22
N SER A 255 17.72 18.17 -8.58
CA SER A 255 17.92 19.59 -8.26
C SER A 255 18.60 19.84 -6.91
N ALA A 256 18.96 18.78 -6.17
CA ALA A 256 19.64 18.92 -4.90
C ALA A 256 21.13 19.23 -5.08
N SER A 257 21.71 19.98 -4.14
CA SER A 257 23.13 20.30 -4.18
C SER A 257 23.99 19.11 -3.71
N THR A 258 25.29 19.17 -4.00
CA THR A 258 26.25 18.19 -3.47
C THR A 258 26.23 18.14 -1.94
N GLU A 259 26.05 19.28 -1.27
CA GLU A 259 25.94 19.36 0.19
C GLU A 259 24.67 18.67 0.70
N ALA A 260 23.54 18.81 -0.01
CA ALA A 260 22.30 18.12 0.32
C ALA A 260 22.46 16.60 0.19
N HIS A 261 23.09 16.11 -0.89
CA HIS A 261 23.40 14.69 -1.06
C HIS A 261 24.29 14.15 0.06
N GLN A 262 25.37 14.87 0.39
CA GLN A 262 26.24 14.48 1.51
C GLN A 262 25.48 14.51 2.84
N ALA A 263 24.59 15.48 3.06
CA ALA A 263 23.78 15.56 4.27
C ALA A 263 22.86 14.34 4.43
N ILE A 264 22.28 13.84 3.33
CA ILE A 264 21.45 12.63 3.33
C ILE A 264 22.29 11.41 3.74
N GLY A 265 23.43 11.18 3.08
CA GLY A 265 24.28 10.03 3.41
C GLY A 265 24.80 10.06 4.85
N ARG A 266 25.22 11.23 5.35
CA ARG A 266 25.66 11.39 6.74
C ARG A 266 24.51 11.23 7.73
N LEU A 267 23.32 11.73 7.40
CA LEU A 267 22.11 11.52 8.20
C LEU A 267 21.83 10.02 8.33
N LEU A 268 21.72 9.30 7.22
CA LEU A 268 21.37 7.87 7.24
C LEU A 268 22.47 7.03 7.90
N ARG A 269 23.75 7.36 7.69
CA ARG A 269 24.85 6.70 8.42
C ARG A 269 24.78 6.96 9.92
N GLN A 270 24.46 8.19 10.34
CA GLN A 270 24.31 8.51 11.75
C GLN A 270 23.08 7.85 12.36
N LEU A 271 21.96 7.74 11.63
CA LEU A 271 20.82 6.95 12.07
C LEU A 271 21.21 5.49 12.28
N GLY A 272 22.00 4.91 11.37
CA GLY A 272 22.54 3.56 11.56
C GLY A 272 23.44 3.43 12.79
N GLU A 273 24.24 4.45 13.12
CA GLU A 273 25.02 4.48 14.35
C GLU A 273 24.14 4.49 15.60
N LEU A 274 23.14 5.38 15.64
CA LEU A 274 22.22 5.52 16.77
C LEU A 274 21.34 4.27 16.94
N ASN A 275 20.94 3.67 15.83
CA ASN A 275 20.13 2.46 15.79
C ASN A 275 20.95 1.17 16.00
N GLN A 276 22.28 1.28 16.11
CA GLN A 276 23.20 0.15 16.22
C GLN A 276 23.03 -0.84 15.07
N SER A 277 22.91 -0.32 13.85
CA SER A 277 22.79 -1.12 12.63
C SER A 277 24.02 -2.00 12.44
N TYR A 278 23.78 -3.25 12.04
CA TYR A 278 24.82 -4.18 11.64
C TYR A 278 24.93 -4.18 10.11
N TYR A 279 26.07 -3.71 9.61
CA TYR A 279 26.39 -3.66 8.18
C TYR A 279 27.09 -4.96 7.78
N GLU A 280 26.39 -5.81 7.03
CA GLU A 280 26.86 -7.13 6.60
C GLU A 280 27.79 -7.02 5.38
N GLU A 281 28.79 -7.91 5.31
CA GLU A 281 29.73 -8.00 4.19
C GLU A 281 29.07 -8.39 2.87
N ASN A 282 27.92 -9.07 2.92
CA ASN A 282 27.12 -9.47 1.76
C ASN A 282 26.28 -8.32 1.18
N GLY A 283 26.37 -7.10 1.74
CA GLY A 283 25.63 -5.92 1.29
C GLY A 283 24.31 -5.64 2.04
N GLY A 284 23.91 -6.47 2.99
CA GLY A 284 22.72 -6.22 3.82
C GLY A 284 22.99 -5.29 5.02
N THR A 285 21.98 -4.55 5.47
CA THR A 285 22.10 -3.73 6.70
C THR A 285 20.93 -4.04 7.65
N ASN A 286 21.23 -4.76 8.73
CA ASN A 286 20.24 -5.19 9.70
C ASN A 286 20.05 -4.14 10.80
N THR A 287 18.80 -3.80 11.11
CA THR A 287 18.49 -2.80 12.14
C THR A 287 17.26 -3.21 12.94
N SER A 288 17.36 -3.15 14.26
CA SER A 288 16.24 -3.43 15.17
C SER A 288 15.21 -2.30 15.16
N ALA A 289 13.94 -2.62 14.93
CA ALA A 289 12.85 -1.62 15.02
C ALA A 289 12.66 -1.06 16.44
N LEU A 290 13.07 -1.79 17.48
CA LEU A 290 13.09 -1.25 18.84
C LEU A 290 14.15 -0.15 18.99
N ASN A 291 15.30 -0.30 18.32
CA ASN A 291 16.33 0.74 18.31
C ASN A 291 15.85 1.96 17.52
N VAL A 292 15.23 1.76 16.34
CA VAL A 292 14.61 2.86 15.57
C VAL A 292 13.61 3.63 16.44
N ARG A 293 12.72 2.92 17.16
CA ARG A 293 11.77 3.52 18.09
C ARG A 293 12.47 4.37 19.16
N ASN A 294 13.49 3.80 19.80
CA ASN A 294 14.23 4.48 20.87
C ASN A 294 14.97 5.71 20.34
N THR A 295 15.51 5.66 19.12
CA THR A 295 16.18 6.79 18.47
C THR A 295 15.20 7.90 18.12
N PHE A 296 14.01 7.59 17.57
CA PHE A 296 12.98 8.61 17.39
C PHE A 296 12.66 9.31 18.73
N GLN A 297 12.45 8.54 19.80
CA GLN A 297 12.17 9.11 21.13
C GLN A 297 13.33 9.99 21.65
N SER A 298 14.58 9.53 21.52
CA SER A 298 15.75 10.29 21.97
C SER A 298 15.96 11.58 21.17
N MET A 299 15.50 11.61 19.93
CA MET A 299 15.50 12.79 19.07
C MET A 299 14.29 13.71 19.29
N GLY A 300 13.41 13.40 20.24
CA GLY A 300 12.30 14.28 20.63
C GLY A 300 11.01 14.06 19.84
N TYR A 301 10.85 12.90 19.20
CA TYR A 301 9.58 12.50 18.58
C TYR A 301 8.65 11.82 19.58
N SER A 302 7.34 11.96 19.36
CA SER A 302 6.31 11.19 20.04
C SER A 302 6.05 9.89 19.28
N VAL A 303 6.34 8.74 19.91
CA VAL A 303 6.27 7.43 19.27
C VAL A 303 5.42 6.45 20.09
N SER A 304 4.48 5.78 19.45
CA SER A 304 3.66 4.74 20.08
C SER A 304 4.50 3.51 20.47
N ALA A 305 3.90 2.54 21.16
CA ALA A 305 4.51 1.23 21.27
C ALA A 305 4.66 0.58 19.88
N LEU A 306 5.68 -0.27 19.73
CA LEU A 306 5.80 -1.16 18.57
C LEU A 306 4.85 -2.34 18.80
N THR A 307 3.80 -2.45 17.99
CA THR A 307 2.72 -3.43 18.15
C THR A 307 2.60 -4.31 16.92
N GLY A 308 2.11 -5.54 17.10
CA GLY A 308 1.73 -6.40 15.97
C GLY A 308 0.60 -5.75 15.17
N TYR A 309 0.66 -5.86 13.85
CA TYR A 309 -0.42 -5.39 12.97
C TYR A 309 -1.54 -6.44 12.91
N THR A 310 -2.78 -6.03 13.19
CA THR A 310 -3.92 -6.95 13.37
C THR A 310 -5.16 -6.56 12.57
N ASN A 311 -5.36 -5.26 12.29
CA ASN A 311 -6.17 -4.71 11.19
C ASN A 311 -6.03 -3.17 11.20
N GLY A 312 -6.32 -2.50 10.09
CA GLY A 312 -6.19 -1.05 9.95
C GLY A 312 -7.37 -0.23 10.47
N ASN A 313 -7.04 0.96 10.99
CA ASN A 313 -7.81 2.20 10.86
C ASN A 313 -6.76 3.31 10.67
N PHE A 314 -6.06 3.23 9.54
CA PHE A 314 -4.97 4.14 9.18
C PHE A 314 -5.45 5.57 8.96
N SER A 315 -6.72 5.78 8.62
CA SER A 315 -7.33 7.12 8.65
C SER A 315 -7.16 7.79 10.01
N SER A 316 -7.46 7.06 11.10
CA SER A 316 -7.19 7.55 12.45
C SER A 316 -5.71 7.63 12.77
N ASP A 317 -4.88 6.67 12.37
CA ASP A 317 -3.45 6.65 12.73
C ASP A 317 -2.65 7.76 12.02
N LEU A 318 -3.03 8.10 10.79
CA LEU A 318 -2.39 9.14 9.99
C LEU A 318 -3.02 10.52 10.21
N SER A 319 -4.18 10.61 10.87
CA SER A 319 -4.73 11.92 11.27
C SER A 319 -3.79 12.66 12.22
N ASN A 320 -3.89 14.00 12.24
CA ASN A 320 -3.10 14.88 13.11
C ASN A 320 -1.58 14.78 12.87
N ASP A 321 -1.16 14.97 11.62
CA ASP A 321 0.26 15.04 11.23
C ASP A 321 1.13 13.85 11.68
N ARG A 322 0.53 12.66 11.78
CA ARG A 322 1.25 11.41 12.06
C ARG A 322 1.66 10.66 10.80
N LEU A 323 2.71 9.88 10.94
CA LEU A 323 3.16 8.86 9.98
C LEU A 323 3.24 7.51 10.68
N VAL A 324 3.16 6.42 9.91
CA VAL A 324 3.29 5.07 10.45
C VAL A 324 4.57 4.43 9.91
N TYR A 325 5.45 4.03 10.82
CA TYR A 325 6.56 3.14 10.50
C TYR A 325 6.05 1.70 10.55
N MET A 326 6.26 0.93 9.49
CA MET A 326 5.91 -0.47 9.43
C MET A 326 7.13 -1.33 9.13
N ARG A 327 7.09 -2.59 9.60
CA ARG A 327 8.04 -3.62 9.22
C ARG A 327 7.39 -4.99 9.12
N GLY A 328 7.99 -5.83 8.30
CA GLY A 328 7.73 -7.26 8.23
C GLY A 328 9.03 -8.04 8.37
N SER A 329 8.94 -9.24 8.92
CA SER A 329 10.06 -10.18 8.96
C SER A 329 9.54 -11.61 8.84
N CYS A 330 10.19 -12.42 8.01
CA CYS A 330 9.91 -13.85 7.96
C CYS A 330 10.74 -14.68 8.94
N ASP A 331 10.16 -15.80 9.38
CA ASP A 331 10.84 -16.73 10.27
C ASP A 331 11.92 -17.51 9.51
N TYR A 332 13.07 -17.69 10.16
CA TYR A 332 14.28 -18.32 9.64
C TYR A 332 14.03 -19.73 9.08
N GLN A 333 13.03 -20.44 9.59
CA GLN A 333 12.77 -21.83 9.22
C GLN A 333 12.05 -22.01 7.87
N ILE A 334 11.55 -20.93 7.24
CA ILE A 334 10.70 -21.03 6.03
C ILE A 334 11.29 -20.30 4.81
N GLY A 335 12.17 -19.30 4.99
CA GLY A 335 12.66 -18.52 3.83
C GLY A 335 13.87 -17.62 4.03
N GLY A 336 14.74 -17.90 5.02
CA GLY A 336 15.85 -17.01 5.35
C GLY A 336 15.40 -15.76 6.10
N ASN A 337 16.33 -15.03 6.70
CA ASN A 337 16.03 -13.89 7.58
C ASN A 337 15.76 -12.62 6.75
N VAL A 338 14.66 -12.59 5.99
CA VAL A 338 14.28 -11.43 5.16
C VAL A 338 13.32 -10.56 5.96
N GLY A 339 13.80 -9.37 6.35
CA GLY A 339 13.00 -8.34 6.99
C GLY A 339 13.04 -7.06 6.19
N HIS A 340 11.92 -6.36 6.10
CA HIS A 340 11.83 -5.06 5.44
C HIS A 340 11.11 -4.05 6.33
N ALA A 341 11.44 -2.78 6.18
CA ALA A 341 10.80 -1.66 6.85
C ALA A 341 10.44 -0.58 5.83
N TRP A 342 9.27 0.03 6.01
CA TRP A 342 8.72 1.02 5.09
C TRP A 342 7.89 2.06 5.83
N VAL A 343 7.50 3.10 5.11
CA VAL A 343 6.66 4.19 5.63
C VAL A 343 5.26 4.05 5.04
N VAL A 344 4.25 4.20 5.90
CA VAL A 344 2.89 4.48 5.50
C VAL A 344 2.59 5.94 5.83
N ASP A 345 2.25 6.70 4.81
CA ASP A 345 2.17 8.17 4.86
C ASP A 345 0.91 8.76 4.21
N GLY A 346 -0.02 7.91 3.79
CA GLY A 346 -1.33 8.28 3.27
C GLY A 346 -2.29 7.10 3.35
N CYS A 347 -3.59 7.37 3.19
CA CYS A 347 -4.61 6.33 3.15
C CYS A 347 -5.78 6.70 2.25
N TYR A 348 -6.52 5.67 1.85
CA TYR A 348 -7.80 5.79 1.16
C TYR A 348 -8.76 4.75 1.74
N GLU A 349 -9.88 5.23 2.26
CA GLU A 349 -10.92 4.42 2.91
C GLU A 349 -12.26 4.68 2.20
N TYR A 350 -13.04 3.62 2.02
CA TYR A 350 -14.40 3.73 1.53
C TYR A 350 -15.23 2.56 2.04
N LYS A 351 -16.54 2.76 2.14
CA LYS A 351 -17.50 1.71 2.44
C LYS A 351 -18.22 1.28 1.18
N VAL A 352 -18.46 -0.02 1.09
CA VAL A 352 -19.26 -0.62 0.02
C VAL A 352 -20.49 -1.23 0.65
N HIS A 353 -21.64 -0.76 0.19
CA HIS A 353 -22.93 -1.31 0.51
C HIS A 353 -23.33 -2.29 -0.60
N TYR A 354 -23.48 -3.56 -0.25
CA TYR A 354 -23.91 -4.61 -1.16
C TYR A 354 -25.37 -4.94 -0.92
N THR A 355 -26.15 -5.03 -2.00
CA THR A 355 -27.49 -5.63 -1.96
C THR A 355 -27.62 -6.73 -3.00
N GLU A 356 -28.16 -7.88 -2.60
CA GLU A 356 -28.51 -8.97 -3.50
C GLU A 356 -30.01 -9.13 -3.58
N TRP A 357 -30.49 -9.22 -4.81
CA TRP A 357 -31.90 -9.34 -5.12
C TRP A 357 -32.13 -10.60 -5.94
N VAL A 358 -33.27 -11.26 -5.71
CA VAL A 358 -33.71 -12.40 -6.50
C VAL A 358 -35.08 -12.16 -7.10
N ARG A 359 -35.36 -12.86 -8.19
CA ARG A 359 -36.72 -13.00 -8.71
C ARG A 359 -36.89 -14.34 -9.41
N PRO A 360 -38.12 -14.87 -9.50
CA PRO A 360 -38.41 -15.98 -10.42
C PRO A 360 -38.01 -15.61 -11.86
N ILE A 361 -37.55 -16.58 -12.65
CA ILE A 361 -37.22 -16.37 -14.07
C ILE A 361 -38.44 -15.79 -14.80
N GLY A 362 -38.26 -14.63 -15.46
CA GLY A 362 -39.35 -13.91 -16.13
C GLY A 362 -40.32 -13.16 -15.20
N GLY A 363 -40.08 -13.14 -13.88
CA GLY A 363 -40.84 -12.38 -12.91
C GLY A 363 -40.59 -10.86 -12.99
N SER A 364 -41.56 -10.06 -12.53
CA SER A 364 -41.47 -8.59 -12.59
C SER A 364 -40.98 -7.92 -11.32
N VAL A 365 -40.93 -8.64 -10.18
CA VAL A 365 -40.60 -8.08 -8.87
C VAL A 365 -39.30 -8.69 -8.37
N TRP A 366 -38.39 -7.83 -7.91
CA TRP A 366 -37.15 -8.22 -7.24
C TRP A 366 -37.37 -8.22 -5.72
N GLU A 367 -36.89 -9.26 -5.04
CA GLU A 367 -36.91 -9.41 -3.60
C GLU A 367 -35.49 -9.34 -3.05
N LEU A 368 -35.25 -8.47 -2.07
CA LEU A 368 -33.95 -8.37 -1.38
C LEU A 368 -33.75 -9.63 -0.54
N ILE A 369 -32.62 -10.31 -0.72
CA ILE A 369 -32.28 -11.53 0.03
C ILE A 369 -31.08 -11.35 0.94
N TRP A 370 -30.22 -10.36 0.65
CA TRP A 370 -29.02 -10.11 1.42
C TRP A 370 -28.58 -8.66 1.26
N GLU A 371 -28.08 -8.11 2.35
CA GLU A 371 -27.57 -6.75 2.44
C GLU A 371 -26.37 -6.77 3.39
N SER A 372 -25.28 -6.09 3.03
CA SER A 372 -24.08 -6.00 3.87
C SER A 372 -23.28 -4.76 3.55
N ASP A 373 -22.73 -4.16 4.59
CA ASP A 373 -21.71 -3.13 4.47
C ASP A 373 -20.32 -3.75 4.66
N THR A 374 -19.36 -3.36 3.83
CA THR A 374 -17.95 -3.72 3.97
C THR A 374 -17.10 -2.46 3.87
N GLU A 375 -16.14 -2.32 4.76
CA GLU A 375 -15.17 -1.23 4.73
C GLU A 375 -13.89 -1.71 4.05
N HIS A 376 -13.36 -0.89 3.15
CA HIS A 376 -12.11 -1.14 2.45
C HIS A 376 -11.14 -0.01 2.74
N GLU A 377 -9.93 -0.37 3.14
CA GLU A 377 -8.87 0.57 3.47
C GLU A 377 -7.60 0.23 2.68
N TYR A 378 -6.96 1.27 2.15
CA TYR A 378 -5.69 1.20 1.44
C TYR A 378 -4.67 2.11 2.10
N MET A 379 -3.46 1.59 2.27
CA MET A 379 -2.30 2.35 2.73
C MET A 379 -1.50 2.86 1.54
N HIS A 380 -1.16 4.14 1.52
CA HIS A 380 -0.07 4.59 0.67
C HIS A 380 1.26 4.16 1.31
N ILE A 381 2.06 3.42 0.56
CA ILE A 381 3.34 2.89 1.02
C ILE A 381 4.49 3.51 0.23
N ASN A 382 5.47 4.00 0.97
CA ASN A 382 6.80 4.30 0.48
C ASN A 382 7.79 3.23 0.96
N TRP A 383 8.29 2.42 0.01
CA TRP A 383 9.11 1.24 0.31
C TRP A 383 10.56 1.55 0.65
N GLY A 384 11.06 2.77 0.40
CA GLY A 384 12.48 3.09 0.56
C GLY A 384 13.38 2.44 -0.49
N PHE A 385 12.89 2.35 -1.73
CA PHE A 385 13.55 1.73 -2.89
C PHE A 385 13.49 2.66 -4.10
N ASP A 386 13.98 3.89 -3.97
CA ASP A 386 14.03 4.86 -5.08
C ASP A 386 12.63 5.13 -5.69
N GLY A 387 11.61 4.98 -4.84
CA GLY A 387 10.17 5.00 -5.13
C GLY A 387 9.61 3.85 -5.97
N GLN A 388 10.43 2.87 -6.34
CA GLN A 388 9.99 1.69 -7.07
C GLN A 388 8.82 1.02 -6.32
N CYS A 389 7.72 0.79 -7.04
CA CYS A 389 6.49 0.20 -6.51
C CYS A 389 5.81 0.96 -5.36
N ASN A 390 6.15 2.23 -5.10
CA ASN A 390 5.33 3.05 -4.19
C ASN A 390 3.90 3.15 -4.73
N GLY A 391 2.92 3.29 -3.83
CA GLY A 391 1.52 3.40 -4.22
C GLY A 391 0.56 2.94 -3.12
N PHE A 392 -0.68 2.65 -3.49
CA PHE A 392 -1.74 2.27 -2.56
C PHE A 392 -1.95 0.76 -2.53
N PHE A 393 -2.01 0.19 -1.33
CA PHE A 393 -2.08 -1.25 -1.09
C PHE A 393 -3.19 -1.58 -0.10
N SER A 394 -4.00 -2.60 -0.38
CA SER A 394 -5.10 -3.05 0.49
C SER A 394 -4.57 -3.43 1.86
N ALA A 395 -5.10 -2.80 2.91
CA ALA A 395 -4.75 -3.07 4.30
C ALA A 395 -5.14 -4.48 4.74
N GLY A 396 -6.19 -5.05 4.13
CA GLY A 396 -6.65 -6.41 4.39
C GLY A 396 -5.65 -7.48 3.99
N VAL A 397 -4.84 -7.23 2.96
CA VAL A 397 -3.77 -8.16 2.52
C VAL A 397 -2.69 -8.32 3.59
N PHE A 398 -2.42 -7.28 4.36
CA PHE A 398 -1.45 -7.33 5.45
C PHE A 398 -2.03 -7.96 6.73
N ASN A 399 -3.33 -8.25 6.80
CA ASN A 399 -3.93 -8.78 8.01
C ASN A 399 -3.60 -10.27 8.19
N THR A 400 -2.60 -10.53 9.04
CA THR A 400 -2.13 -11.90 9.33
C THR A 400 -2.94 -12.60 10.41
N ASP A 401 -3.85 -11.92 11.12
CA ASP A 401 -4.61 -12.50 12.24
C ASP A 401 -5.80 -13.35 11.79
N GLN A 402 -6.35 -13.06 10.61
CA GLN A 402 -7.41 -13.90 10.04
C GLN A 402 -6.91 -15.29 9.61
N ALA A 403 -5.58 -15.49 9.54
CA ALA A 403 -4.93 -16.79 9.40
C ALA A 403 -5.53 -17.87 10.31
N TYR A 404 -5.75 -17.55 11.58
CA TYR A 404 -6.24 -18.51 12.58
C TYR A 404 -7.70 -18.90 12.34
N GLN A 405 -8.48 -18.07 11.67
CA GLN A 405 -9.86 -18.38 11.25
C GLN A 405 -9.90 -19.19 9.94
N TYR A 406 -8.86 -19.10 9.12
CA TYR A 406 -8.72 -19.90 7.89
C TYR A 406 -8.24 -21.34 8.20
N ASP A 407 -7.49 -21.51 9.29
CA ASP A 407 -6.95 -22.77 9.81
C ASP A 407 -7.66 -23.26 11.08
N ASN A 408 -8.97 -23.54 11.03
CA ASN A 408 -9.51 -24.52 11.97
C ASN A 408 -10.72 -25.27 11.43
N THR A 409 -10.55 -26.56 11.14
CA THR A 409 -11.18 -27.61 11.94
C THR A 409 -10.52 -28.96 11.65
N SER A 410 -10.07 -29.61 12.73
CA SER A 410 -9.71 -31.02 12.87
C SER A 410 -8.55 -31.52 12.01
N PHE A 411 -7.34 -31.47 12.54
CA PHE A 411 -6.45 -32.63 12.61
C PHE A 411 -5.24 -32.26 13.48
N TRP A 412 -4.90 -33.14 14.43
CA TRP A 412 -3.70 -33.04 15.27
C TRP A 412 -2.43 -33.33 14.46
N PHE A 413 -2.07 -32.45 13.52
CA PHE A 413 -0.79 -32.57 12.82
C PHE A 413 0.28 -31.76 13.55
N THR A 414 1.08 -32.48 14.32
CA THR A 414 2.51 -32.18 14.45
C THR A 414 3.14 -32.23 13.04
N ASN A 415 3.42 -31.07 12.45
CA ASN A 415 4.48 -30.76 11.47
C ASN A 415 4.03 -29.68 10.46
N ASN A 416 4.54 -28.47 10.65
CA ASN A 416 5.21 -27.58 9.67
C ASN A 416 4.76 -27.48 8.20
N GLU A 417 3.49 -27.64 7.84
CA GLU A 417 3.02 -27.26 6.50
C GLU A 417 1.77 -26.36 6.57
N GLY A 418 1.90 -25.15 6.02
CA GLY A 418 0.76 -24.35 5.55
C GLY A 418 0.24 -23.22 6.44
N LEU A 419 0.96 -22.78 7.47
CA LEU A 419 0.48 -21.67 8.31
C LEU A 419 0.89 -20.31 7.70
N ASN A 420 -0.04 -19.37 7.65
CA ASN A 420 0.12 -17.94 7.30
C ASN A 420 1.14 -17.15 8.19
N PHE A 421 1.98 -17.83 8.97
CA PHE A 421 3.02 -17.24 9.82
C PHE A 421 4.28 -16.82 9.06
N GLN A 422 4.26 -16.77 7.72
CA GLN A 422 5.47 -16.47 6.97
C GLN A 422 6.02 -15.08 7.32
N TYR A 423 5.18 -14.08 7.63
CA TYR A 423 5.64 -12.75 8.02
C TYR A 423 4.97 -12.26 9.30
N ARG A 424 5.78 -11.82 10.27
CA ARG A 424 5.29 -11.08 11.44
C ARG A 424 5.39 -9.58 11.17
N LEU A 425 4.24 -8.91 11.12
CA LEU A 425 4.13 -7.49 10.84
C LEU A 425 4.03 -6.68 12.13
N PHE A 426 4.78 -5.59 12.19
CA PHE A 426 4.74 -4.65 13.31
C PHE A 426 4.66 -3.22 12.79
N CYS A 427 3.96 -2.37 13.54
CA CYS A 427 3.87 -0.94 13.25
C CYS A 427 4.07 -0.09 14.50
N MET A 428 4.43 1.18 14.28
CA MET A 428 4.39 2.22 15.28
C MET A 428 4.05 3.55 14.64
N MET A 429 3.27 4.38 15.33
CA MET A 429 2.97 5.75 14.93
C MET A 429 4.09 6.68 15.40
N VAL A 430 4.44 7.63 14.55
CA VAL A 430 5.41 8.69 14.84
C VAL A 430 4.75 10.04 14.57
N SER A 431 4.92 10.96 15.51
CA SER A 431 4.50 12.37 15.42
C SER A 431 5.58 13.26 16.01
N ARG A 432 5.45 14.55 15.76
CA ARG A 432 6.28 15.57 16.36
C ARG A 432 5.47 16.64 17.06
#